data_AF-A0A1H0NZA0-F1
#
_entry.id   AF-A0A1H0NZA0-F1
#
_cell.length_a   1.000
_cell.length_b   1.000
_cell.length_c   1.000
_cell.angle_alpha   90.00
_cell.angle_beta   90.00
_cell.angle_gamma   90.00
#
_symmetry.space_group_name_H-M   'P 1'
#
loop_
_entity.id
_entity.type
_entity.pdbx_description
1 polymer ?
#
loop_
_entity_poly.entity_id
_entity_poly.type
_entity_poly.pdbx_seq_one_letter_code
_entity_poly.pdbx_strand_id
1 'polypeptide(L)'
;MSALEELQQALRTVSDHLEQAQRQLVTSRTALHQAEGALRGLDPDNPETVVPRGMHRADDQIEHVLSTVEHVDEAVRRFATGL
;
A
#
# COMPACT_ATOMS: atom_id res chain seq x y z
N MET A 1 -29.45 13.52 13.13
CA MET A 1 -27.99 13.34 13.17
C MET A 1 -27.34 14.68 13.41
N SER A 2 -26.37 14.73 14.30
CA SER A 2 -25.55 15.91 14.54
C SER A 2 -24.36 15.97 13.58
N ALA A 3 -23.83 17.18 13.33
CA ALA A 3 -22.63 17.36 12.52
C ALA A 3 -21.42 16.58 13.07
N LEU A 4 -21.36 16.33 14.38
CA LEU A 4 -20.31 15.53 15.02
C LEU A 4 -20.45 14.03 14.66
N GLU A 5 -21.67 13.50 14.66
CA GLU A 5 -21.93 12.10 14.27
C GLU A 5 -21.60 11.87 12.79
N GLU A 6 -21.94 12.83 11.92
CA GLU A 6 -21.60 12.77 10.50
C GLU A 6 -20.08 12.79 10.27
N LEU A 7 -19.36 13.63 11.02
CA LEU A 7 -17.90 13.70 10.97
C LEU A 7 -17.27 12.38 11.46
N GLN A 8 -17.72 11.84 12.58
CA GLN A 8 -17.23 10.57 13.11
C GLN A 8 -17.47 9.42 12.13
N GLN A 9 -18.64 9.40 11.47
CA GLN A 9 -18.94 8.40 10.45
C GLN A 9 -18.02 8.55 9.23
N ALA A 10 -17.78 9.78 8.76
CA ALA A 10 -16.87 10.02 7.66
C ALA A 10 -15.43 9.57 7.96
N LEU A 11 -14.93 9.84 9.17
CA LEU A 11 -13.59 9.41 9.60
C LEU A 11 -13.46 7.88 9.64
N ARG A 12 -14.50 7.17 10.10
CA ARG A 12 -14.53 5.69 10.04
C ARG A 12 -14.47 5.18 8.62
N THR A 13 -15.30 5.73 7.73
CA THR A 13 -15.29 5.35 6.31
C THR A 13 -13.94 5.61 5.64
N VAL A 14 -13.26 6.72 5.96
CA VAL A 14 -11.91 6.97 5.48
C VAL A 14 -10.92 5.92 6.01
N SER A 15 -10.99 5.59 7.30
CA SER A 15 -10.13 4.58 7.92
C SER A 15 -10.30 3.20 7.27
N ASP A 16 -11.55 2.78 7.02
CA ASP A 16 -11.86 1.50 6.35
C ASP A 16 -11.26 1.43 4.94
N HIS A 17 -11.34 2.53 4.17
CA HIS A 17 -10.74 2.61 2.84
C HIS A 17 -9.21 2.58 2.89
N LEU A 18 -8.59 3.24 3.87
CA LEU A 18 -7.13 3.21 4.06
C LEU A 18 -6.65 1.79 4.42
N GLU A 19 -7.35 1.09 5.30
CA GLU A 19 -7.05 -0.30 5.64
C GLU A 19 -7.20 -1.23 4.43
N GLN A 20 -8.25 -1.04 3.63
CA GLN A 20 -8.44 -1.79 2.39
C GLN A 20 -7.31 -1.52 1.39
N ALA A 21 -6.93 -0.26 1.20
CA ALA A 21 -5.83 0.12 0.31
C ALA A 21 -4.49 -0.49 0.77
N GLN A 22 -4.19 -0.45 2.06
CA GLN A 22 -2.99 -1.04 2.63
C GLN A 22 -2.92 -2.56 2.34
N ARG A 23 -4.02 -3.29 2.55
CA ARG A 23 -4.10 -4.73 2.23
C ARG A 23 -3.87 -5.02 0.75
N GLN A 24 -4.45 -4.22 -0.14
CA GLN A 24 -4.26 -4.37 -1.58
C GLN A 24 -2.81 -4.09 -2.01
N LEU A 25 -2.17 -3.07 -1.43
CA LEU A 25 -0.77 -2.74 -1.69
C LEU A 25 0.17 -3.85 -1.22
N VAL A 26 -0.02 -4.38 -0.01
CA VAL A 26 0.78 -5.51 0.52
C VAL A 26 0.64 -6.75 -0.37
N THR A 27 -0.59 -7.05 -0.81
CA THR A 27 -0.86 -8.16 -1.74
C THR A 27 -0.15 -7.96 -3.06
N SER A 28 -0.22 -6.75 -3.63
CA SER A 28 0.41 -6.40 -4.90
C SER A 28 1.93 -6.49 -4.81
N ARG A 29 2.51 -6.01 -3.70
CA ARG A 29 3.95 -6.12 -3.42
C ARG A 29 4.41 -7.58 -3.37
N THR A 30 3.64 -8.42 -2.68
CA THR A 30 3.92 -9.85 -2.56
C THR A 30 3.90 -10.52 -3.93
N ALA A 31 2.88 -10.23 -4.76
CA ALA A 31 2.79 -10.76 -6.11
C ALA A 31 3.95 -10.28 -7.01
N LEU A 32 4.38 -9.02 -6.86
CA LEU A 32 5.52 -8.47 -7.59
C LEU A 32 6.82 -9.20 -7.25
N HIS A 33 7.11 -9.42 -5.96
CA HIS A 33 8.28 -10.19 -5.53
C HIS A 33 8.24 -11.65 -5.99
N GLN A 34 7.06 -12.28 -5.99
CA GLN A 34 6.91 -13.64 -6.53
C GLN A 34 7.19 -13.70 -8.02
N ALA A 35 6.68 -12.73 -8.80
CA ALA A 35 6.95 -12.62 -10.23
C ALA A 35 8.45 -12.37 -10.50
N GLU A 36 9.09 -11.51 -9.72
CA GLU A 36 10.52 -11.24 -9.83
C GLU A 36 11.36 -12.49 -9.54
N GLY A 37 11.02 -13.23 -8.49
CA GLY A 37 11.66 -14.51 -8.16
C GLY A 37 11.47 -15.56 -9.27
N ALA A 38 10.28 -15.65 -9.85
CA ALA A 38 10.00 -16.56 -10.96
C ALA A 38 10.83 -16.20 -12.21
N LEU A 39 10.93 -14.89 -12.53
CA LEU A 39 11.72 -14.41 -13.66
C LEU A 39 13.22 -14.69 -13.46
N ARG A 40 13.77 -14.43 -12.28
CA ARG A 40 15.16 -14.81 -11.95
C ARG A 40 15.42 -16.31 -12.07
N GLY A 41 14.41 -17.14 -11.81
CA GLY A 41 14.51 -18.58 -11.98
C GLY A 41 14.58 -19.05 -13.44
N LEU A 42 14.16 -18.21 -14.41
CA LEU A 42 14.22 -18.56 -15.84
C LEU A 42 15.64 -18.51 -16.40
N ASP A 43 16.44 -17.53 -15.96
CA ASP A 43 17.87 -17.43 -16.26
C ASP A 43 18.62 -17.01 -14.99
N PRO A 44 19.05 -17.98 -14.16
CA PRO A 44 19.79 -17.71 -12.94
C PRO A 44 21.17 -17.10 -13.17
N ASP A 45 21.75 -17.33 -14.36
CA ASP A 45 23.09 -16.87 -14.70
C ASP A 45 23.08 -15.41 -15.17
N ASN A 46 21.96 -14.92 -15.73
CA ASN A 46 21.79 -13.52 -16.19
C ASN A 46 20.41 -12.93 -15.81
N PRO A 47 20.12 -12.76 -14.50
CA PRO A 47 18.82 -12.31 -14.01
C PRO A 47 18.38 -10.94 -14.55
N GLU A 48 19.31 -10.05 -14.87
CA GLU A 48 19.06 -8.72 -15.42
C GLU A 48 18.51 -8.73 -16.85
N THR A 49 18.60 -9.86 -17.55
CA THR A 49 18.05 -10.01 -18.91
C THR A 49 16.57 -10.40 -18.89
N VAL A 50 16.15 -11.08 -17.82
CA VAL A 50 14.79 -11.64 -17.64
C VAL A 50 13.92 -10.82 -16.69
N VAL A 51 14.51 -10.07 -15.74
CA VAL A 51 13.77 -9.18 -14.84
C VAL A 51 13.64 -7.78 -15.46
N PRO A 52 12.42 -7.30 -15.77
CA PRO A 52 12.21 -5.95 -16.24
C PRO A 52 12.67 -4.91 -15.21
N ARG A 53 13.45 -3.92 -15.64
CA ARG A 53 13.88 -2.79 -14.79
C ARG A 53 12.71 -2.03 -14.13
N GLY A 54 11.52 -2.09 -14.74
CA GLY A 54 10.31 -1.49 -14.19
C GLY A 54 9.80 -2.16 -12.91
N MET A 55 10.21 -3.39 -12.59
CA MET A 55 9.75 -4.10 -11.39
C MET A 55 10.28 -3.45 -10.11
N HIS A 56 11.58 -3.11 -10.05
CA HIS A 56 12.14 -2.41 -8.90
C HIS A 56 11.45 -1.06 -8.66
N ARG A 57 11.23 -0.30 -9.74
CA ARG A 57 10.49 0.96 -9.65
C ARG A 57 9.06 0.76 -9.15
N ALA A 58 8.39 -0.32 -9.54
CA ALA A 58 7.06 -0.63 -9.06
C ALA A 58 7.06 -0.99 -7.57
N ASP A 59 8.06 -1.73 -7.08
CA ASP A 59 8.22 -2.02 -5.64
C ASP A 59 8.43 -0.75 -4.84
N ASP A 60 9.36 0.12 -5.27
CA ASP A 60 9.63 1.42 -4.64
C ASP A 60 8.36 2.29 -4.56
N GLN A 61 7.54 2.28 -5.63
CA GLN A 61 6.28 3.02 -5.67
C GLN A 61 5.26 2.43 -4.70
N ILE A 62 5.15 1.10 -4.60
CA ILE A 62 4.24 0.45 -3.65
C ILE A 62 4.66 0.77 -2.21
N GLU A 63 5.96 0.72 -1.90
CA GLU A 63 6.49 1.08 -0.59
C GLU A 63 6.21 2.55 -0.24
N HIS A 64 6.42 3.46 -1.19
CA HIS A 64 6.12 4.88 -0.99
C HIS A 64 4.63 5.13 -0.71
N VAL A 65 3.74 4.46 -1.44
CA VAL A 65 2.30 4.59 -1.22
C VAL A 65 1.88 3.97 0.11
N LEU A 66 2.45 2.83 0.51
CA LEU A 66 2.21 2.24 1.84
C LEU A 66 2.57 3.21 2.96
N SER A 67 3.75 3.83 2.91
CA SER A 67 4.16 4.83 3.88
C SER A 67 3.22 6.04 3.92
N THR A 68 2.72 6.47 2.76
CA THR A 68 1.75 7.56 2.65
C THR A 68 0.41 7.18 3.28
N VAL A 69 -0.10 5.98 3.01
CA VAL A 69 -1.35 5.46 3.59
C VAL A 69 -1.25 5.39 5.11
N GLU A 70 -0.15 4.86 5.64
CA GLU A 70 0.11 4.81 7.09
C GLU A 70 0.15 6.20 7.73
N HIS A 71 0.75 7.17 7.05
CA HIS A 71 0.81 8.55 7.54
C HIS A 71 -0.58 9.20 7.60
N VAL A 72 -1.40 9.00 6.55
CA VAL A 72 -2.77 9.53 6.50
C VAL A 72 -3.64 8.86 7.56
N ASP A 73 -3.53 7.54 7.73
CA ASP A 73 -4.30 6.80 8.71
C ASP A 73 -3.98 7.23 10.15
N GLU A 74 -2.69 7.43 10.46
CA GLU A 74 -2.27 8.01 11.73
C GLU A 74 -2.82 9.43 11.94
N ALA A 75 -2.84 10.27 10.90
CA ALA A 75 -3.40 11.61 10.98
C ALA A 75 -4.92 11.58 11.25
N VAL A 76 -5.65 10.68 10.59
CA VAL A 76 -7.09 10.47 10.80
C VAL A 76 -7.35 10.00 12.23
N ARG A 77 -6.57 9.04 12.74
CA ARG A 77 -6.69 8.53 14.11
C ARG A 77 -6.41 9.61 15.16
N ARG A 78 -5.37 10.43 14.96
CA ARG A 78 -5.06 11.55 15.85
C ARG A 78 -6.17 12.60 15.87
N PHE A 79 -6.68 12.96 14.70
CA PHE A 79 -7.80 13.88 14.59
C PHE A 79 -9.04 13.35 15.31
N ALA A 80 -9.40 12.08 15.08
CA ALA A 80 -10.54 11.43 15.71
C ALA A 80 -10.42 11.35 17.25
N THR A 81 -9.21 11.19 17.78
CA THR A 81 -8.95 11.14 19.24
C THR A 81 -9.05 12.52 19.89
N GLY A 82 -8.89 13.60 19.11
CA GLY A 82 -9.01 14.98 19.58
C GLY A 82 -10.42 15.58 19.46
N LEU A 83 -11.39 14.83 18.92
CA LEU A 83 -12.80 15.19 18.84
C LEU A 83 -13.56 14.79 20.12
#